data_AF-A0A960XYX1-F1
#
_entry.id   AF-A0A960XYX1-F1
#
_cell.length_a   1.000
_cell.length_b   1.000
_cell.length_c   1.000
_cell.angle_alpha   90.00
_cell.angle_beta   90.00
_cell.angle_gamma   90.00
#
_symmetry.space_group_name_H-M   'P 1'
#
loop_
_entity.id
_entity.type
_entity.pdbx_description
1 polymer ?
#
loop_
_entity_poly.entity_id
_entity_poly.type
_entity_poly.pdbx_seq_one_letter_code
_entity_poly.pdbx_strand_id
1 'polypeptide(L)'
;ENEKLRISDFHKEAFIPITKSVYDYSELASFYESMRIASDNYCQFVHRRKPFNKGTAEQLIAPEHLTKFWGDRFWGSFHNLLSGCWNFYIMNDVRPFDDFKLIHGLFPDANKHCYSVGLMQPYIMHNTLKCEDLNFLDVDWRIHYAHFQLEQMFRDARFPDAKEAEKAIEDLHLGWIAFSPTPVSPRHAVSPATLCRLNQRECLEHLARYQSNRSTLKAITWNLSALHDARFEAHRGMPVIYLSNAIEELYTSKQQFDQLLRRVSISIPVGSSALFAYHAAGTDEIGLYLLTRTPDEGVPGENSAKSAALAPSAPGNYSVQTICRDRYHRANTGRLLEYTTYFEKISSTHASKTCSALMRQMNIR
;
A
#
# COMPACT_ATOMS: atom_id res chain seq x y z
N GLU A 1 -7.38 -2.58 -20.70
CA GLU A 1 -7.75 -4.01 -20.76
C GLU A 1 -7.11 -4.84 -19.65
N ASN A 2 -5.87 -4.54 -19.20
CA ASN A 2 -5.22 -5.27 -18.10
C ASN A 2 -5.31 -4.57 -16.73
N GLU A 3 -6.52 -4.15 -16.34
CA GLU A 3 -6.75 -3.37 -15.13
C GLU A 3 -7.84 -4.04 -14.28
N LYS A 4 -7.49 -4.45 -13.06
CA LYS A 4 -8.40 -5.24 -12.20
C LYS A 4 -8.25 -4.92 -10.72
N LEU A 5 -9.37 -4.88 -10.02
CA LEU A 5 -9.42 -4.85 -8.56
C LEU A 5 -9.57 -6.28 -8.04
N ARG A 6 -8.66 -6.68 -7.16
CA ARG A 6 -8.66 -7.95 -6.44
C ARG A 6 -9.02 -7.70 -4.99
N ILE A 7 -9.95 -8.50 -4.49
CA ILE A 7 -10.46 -8.41 -3.12
C ILE A 7 -9.99 -9.64 -2.35
N SER A 8 -9.48 -9.46 -1.12
CA SER A 8 -9.22 -10.59 -0.23
C SER A 8 -10.52 -11.24 0.25
N ASP A 9 -10.44 -12.51 0.64
CA ASP A 9 -11.62 -13.24 1.14
C ASP A 9 -12.22 -12.55 2.36
N PHE A 10 -11.38 -12.05 3.28
CA PHE A 10 -11.83 -11.24 4.41
C PHE A 10 -12.69 -10.03 3.99
N HIS A 11 -12.28 -9.23 3.01
CA HIS A 11 -13.06 -8.05 2.62
C HIS A 11 -14.38 -8.46 1.97
N LYS A 12 -14.36 -9.52 1.16
CA LYS A 12 -15.55 -10.06 0.52
C LYS A 12 -16.56 -10.60 1.54
N GLU A 13 -16.09 -11.26 2.59
CA GLU A 13 -16.94 -11.79 3.67
C GLU A 13 -17.42 -10.68 4.61
N ALA A 14 -16.56 -9.69 4.90
CA ALA A 14 -16.87 -8.63 5.85
C ALA A 14 -17.84 -7.57 5.32
N PHE A 15 -17.81 -7.27 4.01
CA PHE A 15 -18.54 -6.14 3.43
C PHE A 15 -19.63 -6.58 2.45
N ILE A 16 -20.89 -6.26 2.79
CA ILE A 16 -22.09 -6.65 2.04
C ILE A 16 -22.07 -6.19 0.58
N PRO A 17 -21.62 -4.96 0.24
CA PRO A 17 -21.59 -4.54 -1.16
C PRO A 17 -20.57 -5.30 -2.03
N ILE A 18 -19.64 -6.06 -1.42
CA ILE A 18 -18.58 -6.77 -2.14
C ILE A 18 -19.04 -8.18 -2.50
N THR A 19 -19.42 -8.38 -3.77
CA THR A 19 -19.98 -9.65 -4.25
C THR A 19 -18.97 -10.54 -5.00
N LYS A 20 -17.88 -9.96 -5.52
CA LYS A 20 -16.86 -10.65 -6.31
C LYS A 20 -15.47 -10.54 -5.67
N SER A 21 -14.62 -11.52 -5.97
CA SER A 21 -13.20 -11.49 -5.59
C SER A 21 -12.34 -10.72 -6.60
N VAL A 22 -12.85 -10.51 -7.82
CA VAL A 22 -12.18 -9.76 -8.89
C VAL A 22 -13.23 -8.90 -9.61
N TYR A 23 -12.89 -7.63 -9.85
CA TYR A 23 -13.67 -6.71 -10.67
C TYR A 23 -12.78 -6.17 -11.80
N ASP A 24 -13.33 -6.12 -13.00
CA ASP A 24 -12.68 -5.45 -14.13
C ASP A 24 -12.85 -3.93 -14.03
N TYR A 25 -11.97 -3.17 -14.71
CA TYR A 25 -11.99 -1.70 -14.66
C TYR A 25 -13.37 -1.09 -14.93
N SER A 26 -14.13 -1.64 -15.88
CA SER A 26 -15.46 -1.15 -16.25
C SER A 26 -16.49 -1.28 -15.13
N GLU A 27 -16.27 -2.16 -14.16
CA GLU A 27 -17.17 -2.40 -13.03
C GLU A 27 -16.87 -1.49 -11.83
N LEU A 28 -15.68 -0.87 -11.79
CA LEU A 28 -15.17 -0.16 -10.63
C LEU A 28 -16.02 1.06 -10.25
N ALA A 29 -16.55 1.79 -11.23
CA ALA A 29 -17.42 2.94 -10.97
C ALA A 29 -18.64 2.54 -10.12
N SER A 30 -19.37 1.52 -10.56
CA SER A 30 -20.54 0.98 -9.84
C SER A 30 -20.17 0.35 -8.50
N PHE A 31 -19.01 -0.32 -8.42
CA PHE A 31 -18.51 -0.92 -7.19
C PHE A 31 -18.25 0.15 -6.12
N TYR A 32 -17.46 1.18 -6.45
CA TYR A 32 -17.11 2.21 -5.48
C TYR A 32 -18.30 3.06 -5.06
N GLU A 33 -19.24 3.33 -5.97
CA GLU A 33 -20.48 4.02 -5.61
C GLU A 33 -21.33 3.21 -4.62
N SER A 34 -21.43 1.89 -4.83
CA SER A 34 -22.14 0.99 -3.90
C SER A 34 -21.48 0.97 -2.53
N MET A 35 -20.14 0.88 -2.48
CA MET A 35 -19.37 0.97 -1.23
C MET A 35 -19.57 2.33 -0.54
N ARG A 36 -19.57 3.43 -1.29
CA ARG A 36 -19.74 4.79 -0.78
C ARG A 36 -21.11 4.99 -0.14
N ILE A 37 -22.18 4.60 -0.82
CA ILE A 37 -23.55 4.71 -0.29
C ILE A 37 -23.71 3.95 1.03
N ALA A 38 -23.21 2.71 1.10
CA ALA A 38 -23.27 1.90 2.31
C ALA A 38 -22.40 2.48 3.45
N SER A 39 -21.20 2.96 3.11
CA SER A 39 -20.22 3.44 4.10
C SER A 39 -20.52 4.83 4.65
N ASP A 40 -20.95 5.80 3.83
CA ASP A 40 -21.10 7.21 4.26
C ASP A 40 -22.07 7.35 5.45
N ASN A 41 -23.17 6.59 5.46
CA ASN A 41 -24.13 6.57 6.58
C ASN A 41 -23.51 5.96 7.85
N TYR A 42 -22.79 4.85 7.70
CA TYR A 42 -22.09 4.20 8.79
C TYR A 42 -21.00 5.13 9.38
N CYS A 43 -20.25 5.83 8.54
CA CYS A 43 -19.19 6.73 8.98
C CYS A 43 -19.73 7.99 9.65
N GLN A 44 -20.82 8.58 9.15
CA GLN A 44 -21.51 9.68 9.87
C GLN A 44 -21.92 9.26 11.28
N PHE A 45 -22.41 8.04 11.42
CA PHE A 45 -22.79 7.45 12.69
C PHE A 45 -21.57 7.31 13.64
N VAL A 46 -20.47 6.75 13.15
CA VAL A 46 -19.20 6.60 13.91
C VAL A 46 -18.66 7.96 14.38
N HIS A 47 -18.55 8.93 13.47
CA HIS A 47 -17.94 10.24 13.78
C HIS A 47 -18.79 11.14 14.67
N ARG A 48 -20.12 11.07 14.55
CA ARG A 48 -21.04 11.88 15.38
C ARG A 48 -21.30 11.27 16.75
N ARG A 49 -20.63 10.17 17.11
CA ARG A 49 -20.80 9.42 18.38
C ARG A 49 -22.27 9.12 18.70
N LYS A 50 -23.08 8.87 17.66
CA LYS A 50 -24.50 8.53 17.84
C LYS A 50 -24.63 7.16 18.55
N PRO A 51 -25.81 6.81 19.10
CA PRO A 51 -26.09 5.45 19.58
C PRO A 51 -26.13 4.44 18.44
N PHE A 52 -25.54 3.25 18.64
CA PHE A 52 -25.43 2.20 17.62
C PHE A 52 -26.70 2.01 16.82
N ASN A 53 -26.60 2.14 15.50
CA ASN A 53 -27.68 1.74 14.61
C ASN A 53 -27.27 0.46 13.87
N LYS A 54 -27.76 -0.68 14.38
CA LYS A 54 -27.51 -2.00 13.80
C LYS A 54 -27.95 -2.06 12.33
N GLY A 55 -29.13 -1.53 12.00
CA GLY A 55 -29.63 -1.53 10.63
C GLY A 55 -28.77 -0.71 9.66
N THR A 56 -28.15 0.38 10.11
CA THR A 56 -27.16 1.11 9.30
C THR A 56 -25.86 0.34 9.14
N ALA A 57 -25.36 -0.29 10.20
CA ALA A 57 -24.15 -1.10 10.14
C ALA A 57 -24.32 -2.32 9.21
N GLU A 58 -25.49 -2.97 9.26
CA GLU A 58 -25.88 -4.11 8.40
C GLU A 58 -26.14 -3.73 6.94
N GLN A 59 -26.01 -2.48 6.54
CA GLN A 59 -25.95 -2.11 5.11
C GLN A 59 -24.53 -2.23 4.56
N LEU A 60 -23.53 -2.12 5.42
CA LEU A 60 -22.11 -2.15 5.06
C LEU A 60 -21.45 -3.47 5.47
N ILE A 61 -21.64 -3.89 6.71
CA ILE A 61 -20.88 -4.94 7.40
C ILE A 61 -21.77 -6.17 7.57
N ALA A 62 -21.26 -7.35 7.22
CA ALA A 62 -21.97 -8.60 7.39
C ALA A 62 -22.23 -8.92 8.88
N PRO A 63 -23.41 -9.48 9.24
CA PRO A 63 -23.80 -9.70 10.64
C PRO A 63 -22.77 -10.40 11.51
N GLU A 64 -22.09 -11.41 10.98
CA GLU A 64 -21.04 -12.21 11.62
C GLU A 64 -19.80 -11.39 12.00
N HIS A 65 -19.55 -10.27 11.31
CA HIS A 65 -18.41 -9.41 11.56
C HIS A 65 -18.74 -8.18 12.42
N LEU A 66 -20.03 -7.87 12.65
CA LEU A 66 -20.47 -6.66 13.37
C LEU A 66 -19.82 -6.52 14.75
N THR A 67 -19.73 -7.60 15.52
CA THR A 67 -19.16 -7.55 16.88
C THR A 67 -17.70 -7.09 16.86
N LYS A 68 -16.94 -7.48 15.84
CA LYS A 68 -15.53 -7.11 15.69
C LYS A 68 -15.38 -5.62 15.36
N PHE A 69 -16.13 -5.14 14.38
CA PHE A 69 -16.13 -3.73 13.99
C PHE A 69 -16.68 -2.81 15.08
N TRP A 70 -17.66 -3.29 15.85
CA TRP A 70 -18.24 -2.54 16.96
C TRP A 70 -17.34 -2.48 18.20
N GLY A 71 -16.72 -3.61 18.56
CA GLY A 71 -15.82 -3.69 19.71
C GLY A 71 -14.60 -2.78 19.56
N ASP A 72 -14.20 -2.51 18.31
CA ASP A 72 -13.07 -1.67 17.95
C ASP A 72 -13.51 -0.38 17.26
N ARG A 73 -14.58 0.28 17.72
CA ARG A 73 -15.11 1.52 17.10
C ARG A 73 -14.42 2.82 17.54
N PHE A 74 -13.39 2.73 18.39
CA PHE A 74 -12.73 3.92 18.92
C PHE A 74 -12.07 4.73 17.80
N TRP A 75 -11.92 6.04 18.03
CA TRP A 75 -11.26 6.93 17.09
C TRP A 75 -9.83 6.41 16.86
N GLY A 76 -9.55 5.93 15.65
CA GLY A 76 -8.22 5.51 15.20
C GLY A 76 -8.08 4.01 15.02
N SER A 77 -9.18 3.28 15.16
CA SER A 77 -9.16 1.83 15.05
C SER A 77 -8.94 1.32 13.63
N PHE A 78 -8.40 0.10 13.55
CA PHE A 78 -8.19 -0.60 12.30
C PHE A 78 -9.51 -0.88 11.56
N HIS A 79 -10.60 -1.16 12.28
CA HIS A 79 -11.90 -1.43 11.67
C HIS A 79 -12.57 -0.18 11.08
N ASN A 80 -12.28 1.00 11.64
CA ASN A 80 -12.71 2.27 11.05
C ASN A 80 -11.95 2.55 9.73
N LEU A 81 -10.68 2.17 9.65
CA LEU A 81 -9.89 2.20 8.41
C LEU A 81 -10.48 1.26 7.35
N LEU A 82 -10.72 0.00 7.71
CA LEU A 82 -11.33 -0.99 6.81
C LEU A 82 -12.70 -0.53 6.26
N SER A 83 -13.51 0.10 7.11
CA SER A 83 -14.85 0.58 6.73
C SER A 83 -14.83 1.83 5.85
N GLY A 84 -13.64 2.43 5.64
CA GLY A 84 -13.49 3.72 4.98
C GLY A 84 -13.97 4.91 5.82
N CYS A 85 -14.22 4.72 7.11
CA CYS A 85 -14.61 5.82 7.99
C CYS A 85 -13.43 6.65 8.43
N TRP A 86 -12.23 6.15 8.21
CA TRP A 86 -10.98 6.82 8.50
C TRP A 86 -10.03 6.48 7.37
N ASN A 87 -9.37 7.46 6.78
CA ASN A 87 -8.36 7.20 5.75
C ASN A 87 -7.17 8.16 5.82
N PHE A 88 -6.11 7.77 5.13
CA PHE A 88 -4.78 8.40 5.22
C PHE A 88 -4.38 9.15 3.94
N TYR A 89 -5.34 9.73 3.20
CA TYR A 89 -5.04 10.48 1.95
C TYR A 89 -3.92 11.54 2.10
N ILE A 90 -3.82 12.17 3.28
CA ILE A 90 -2.88 13.26 3.57
C ILE A 90 -1.55 12.78 4.17
N MET A 91 -1.41 11.49 4.46
CA MET A 91 -0.19 10.90 5.02
C MET A 91 0.68 10.30 3.94
N ASN A 92 1.06 11.12 2.96
CA ASN A 92 2.16 10.74 2.10
C ASN A 92 3.46 10.73 2.91
N ASP A 93 4.33 9.81 2.53
CA ASP A 93 5.70 9.72 3.03
C ASP A 93 6.46 11.00 2.72
N VAL A 94 7.45 11.35 3.56
CA VAL A 94 8.10 12.67 3.48
C VAL A 94 9.05 12.76 2.29
N ARG A 95 9.68 11.65 1.89
CA ARG A 95 10.67 11.62 0.80
C ARG A 95 10.57 10.40 -0.15
N PRO A 96 9.38 10.02 -0.65
CA PRO A 96 9.26 8.88 -1.56
C PRO A 96 10.11 9.06 -2.84
N PHE A 97 10.33 10.30 -3.29
CA PHE A 97 11.18 10.59 -4.45
C PHE A 97 12.61 10.08 -4.26
N ASP A 98 13.22 10.38 -3.11
CA ASP A 98 14.62 10.05 -2.83
C ASP A 98 14.78 8.56 -2.52
N ASP A 99 13.79 7.98 -1.84
CA ASP A 99 13.68 6.54 -1.63
C ASP A 99 13.70 5.79 -2.96
N PHE A 100 12.90 6.21 -3.95
CA PHE A 100 12.88 5.57 -5.25
C PHE A 100 14.13 5.86 -6.10
N LYS A 101 14.75 7.04 -5.98
CA LYS A 101 16.05 7.32 -6.61
C LYS A 101 17.13 6.38 -6.07
N LEU A 102 17.14 6.14 -4.75
CA LEU A 102 18.06 5.19 -4.10
C LEU A 102 17.86 3.78 -4.66
N ILE A 103 16.61 3.31 -4.70
CA ILE A 103 16.28 1.98 -5.24
C ILE A 103 16.69 1.88 -6.72
N HIS A 104 16.42 2.91 -7.52
CA HIS A 104 16.83 2.94 -8.93
C HIS A 104 18.34 2.85 -9.08
N GLY A 105 19.11 3.62 -8.30
CA GLY A 105 20.57 3.59 -8.39
C GLY A 105 21.19 2.28 -7.90
N LEU A 106 20.55 1.57 -6.97
CA LEU A 106 21.03 0.26 -6.49
C LEU A 106 20.70 -0.88 -7.45
N PHE A 107 19.59 -0.77 -8.18
CA PHE A 107 19.11 -1.80 -9.10
C PHE A 107 18.68 -1.20 -10.45
N PRO A 108 19.58 -0.53 -11.19
CA PRO A 108 19.22 0.21 -12.40
C PRO A 108 18.69 -0.71 -13.49
N ASP A 109 19.32 -1.87 -13.69
CA ASP A 109 19.03 -2.80 -14.79
C ASP A 109 17.94 -3.84 -14.44
N ALA A 110 17.47 -3.86 -13.19
CA ALA A 110 16.42 -4.78 -12.79
C ALA A 110 15.10 -4.41 -13.49
N ASN A 111 14.46 -5.40 -14.11
CA ASN A 111 13.07 -5.30 -14.51
C ASN A 111 12.18 -5.42 -13.26
N LYS A 112 11.32 -4.42 -12.99
CA LYS A 112 10.66 -4.26 -11.69
C LYS A 112 9.15 -4.42 -11.78
N HIS A 113 8.60 -5.23 -10.87
CA HIS A 113 7.16 -5.36 -10.63
C HIS A 113 6.85 -4.60 -9.33
N CYS A 114 6.10 -3.52 -9.42
CA CYS A 114 6.05 -2.54 -8.35
C CYS A 114 4.78 -2.67 -7.52
N TYR A 115 4.94 -2.70 -6.20
CA TYR A 115 3.87 -2.78 -5.22
C TYR A 115 4.05 -1.63 -4.24
N SER A 116 2.99 -0.86 -3.99
CA SER A 116 3.07 0.24 -3.03
C SER A 116 1.80 0.38 -2.23
N VAL A 117 1.97 0.64 -0.94
CA VAL A 117 0.94 1.23 -0.07
C VAL A 117 0.93 2.75 -0.25
N GLY A 118 -0.22 3.37 -0.03
CA GLY A 118 -0.37 4.83 -0.06
C GLY A 118 -0.82 5.39 -1.41
N LEU A 119 -1.23 6.65 -1.40
CA LEU A 119 -1.90 7.29 -2.52
C LEU A 119 -0.93 7.78 -3.61
N MET A 120 0.12 8.52 -3.26
CA MET A 120 1.01 9.13 -4.28
C MET A 120 2.21 8.26 -4.64
N GLN A 121 2.65 7.42 -3.71
CA GLN A 121 3.84 6.59 -3.82
C GLN A 121 3.87 5.73 -5.09
N PRO A 122 2.79 5.03 -5.51
CA PRO A 122 2.83 4.21 -6.72
C PRO A 122 3.14 5.01 -8.01
N TYR A 123 2.60 6.22 -8.15
CA TYR A 123 2.82 7.05 -9.34
C TYR A 123 4.27 7.55 -9.41
N ILE A 124 4.81 7.94 -8.26
CA ILE A 124 6.21 8.34 -8.14
C ILE A 124 7.12 7.14 -8.41
N MET A 125 6.79 5.98 -7.84
CA MET A 125 7.49 4.71 -8.00
C MET A 125 7.59 4.32 -9.47
N HIS A 126 6.48 4.33 -10.23
CA HIS A 126 6.52 3.98 -11.65
C HIS A 126 7.40 4.94 -12.47
N ASN A 127 7.28 6.24 -12.25
CA ASN A 127 8.07 7.23 -12.98
C ASN A 127 9.58 7.10 -12.76
N THR A 128 9.99 6.75 -11.54
CA THR A 128 11.40 6.63 -11.15
C THR A 128 11.96 5.24 -11.44
N LEU A 129 11.22 4.18 -11.10
CA LEU A 129 11.70 2.80 -11.18
C LEU A 129 11.45 2.14 -12.54
N LYS A 130 10.62 2.75 -13.41
CA LYS A 130 10.22 2.20 -14.71
C LYS A 130 9.59 0.81 -14.59
N CYS A 131 8.58 0.74 -13.73
CA CYS A 131 7.89 -0.52 -13.42
C CYS A 131 7.22 -1.12 -14.67
N GLU A 132 7.28 -2.45 -14.81
CA GLU A 132 6.57 -3.20 -15.84
C GLU A 132 5.06 -3.26 -15.55
N ASP A 133 4.69 -3.47 -14.28
CA ASP A 133 3.34 -3.36 -13.77
C ASP A 133 3.32 -2.65 -12.42
N LEU A 134 2.14 -2.11 -12.09
CA LEU A 134 1.89 -1.35 -10.90
C LEU A 134 0.77 -1.98 -10.07
N ASN A 135 1.04 -2.20 -8.79
CA ASN A 135 0.14 -2.84 -7.86
C ASN A 135 -0.14 -1.92 -6.68
N PHE A 136 -1.37 -1.44 -6.57
CA PHE A 136 -1.83 -0.67 -5.42
C PHE A 136 -2.18 -1.64 -4.29
N LEU A 137 -1.57 -1.47 -3.12
CA LEU A 137 -1.82 -2.30 -1.93
C LEU A 137 -2.45 -1.44 -0.85
N ASP A 138 -3.70 -1.72 -0.48
CA ASP A 138 -4.29 -1.07 0.69
C ASP A 138 -5.43 -1.90 1.28
N VAL A 139 -5.63 -1.77 2.58
CA VAL A 139 -6.78 -2.34 3.31
C VAL A 139 -7.99 -1.42 3.25
N ASP A 140 -7.77 -0.13 2.98
CA ASP A 140 -8.81 0.87 2.93
C ASP A 140 -9.33 1.02 1.50
N TRP A 141 -10.59 0.63 1.30
CA TRP A 141 -11.25 0.74 0.01
C TRP A 141 -11.35 2.20 -0.48
N ARG A 142 -11.30 3.19 0.42
CA ARG A 142 -11.32 4.61 0.04
C ARG A 142 -9.99 5.07 -0.57
N ILE A 143 -8.85 4.51 -0.16
CA ILE A 143 -7.57 4.73 -0.86
C ILE A 143 -7.66 4.20 -2.29
N HIS A 144 -8.20 2.99 -2.47
CA HIS A 144 -8.45 2.43 -3.80
C HIS A 144 -9.44 3.27 -4.63
N TYR A 145 -10.48 3.82 -4.01
CA TYR A 145 -11.40 4.72 -4.69
C TYR A 145 -10.71 6.02 -5.16
N ALA A 146 -9.77 6.55 -4.39
CA ALA A 146 -8.97 7.71 -4.82
C ALA A 146 -8.04 7.35 -5.99
N HIS A 147 -7.40 6.18 -5.97
CA HIS A 147 -6.64 5.69 -7.12
C HIS A 147 -7.53 5.55 -8.36
N PHE A 148 -8.75 5.04 -8.21
CA PHE A 148 -9.70 4.95 -9.32
C PHE A 148 -10.03 6.33 -9.91
N GLN A 149 -10.32 7.32 -9.07
CA GLN A 149 -10.57 8.70 -9.52
C GLN A 149 -9.35 9.29 -10.26
N LEU A 150 -8.14 9.11 -9.73
CA LEU A 150 -6.90 9.55 -10.39
C LEU A 150 -6.71 8.84 -11.74
N GLU A 151 -6.96 7.54 -11.80
CA GLU A 151 -6.85 6.74 -13.02
C GLU A 151 -7.88 7.12 -14.08
N GLN A 152 -9.09 7.52 -13.69
CA GLN A 152 -10.04 8.16 -14.60
C GLN A 152 -9.50 9.50 -15.12
N MET A 153 -8.99 10.36 -14.25
CA MET A 153 -8.39 11.64 -14.66
C MET A 153 -7.21 11.45 -15.63
N PHE A 154 -6.39 10.42 -15.45
CA PHE A 154 -5.32 10.07 -16.41
C PHE A 154 -5.89 9.63 -17.77
N ARG A 155 -6.97 8.85 -17.80
CA ARG A 155 -7.62 8.47 -19.06
C ARG A 155 -8.24 9.65 -19.78
N ASP A 156 -8.76 10.61 -19.01
CA ASP A 156 -9.34 11.85 -19.51
C ASP A 156 -8.26 12.91 -19.84
N ALA A 157 -6.97 12.53 -19.79
CA ALA A 157 -5.82 13.38 -20.09
C ALA A 157 -5.77 14.69 -19.29
N ARG A 158 -6.19 14.64 -18.02
CA ARG A 158 -6.33 15.84 -17.16
C ARG A 158 -5.04 16.34 -16.53
N PHE A 159 -3.92 15.63 -16.74
CA PHE A 159 -2.62 15.98 -16.17
C PHE A 159 -1.55 16.27 -17.24
N PRO A 160 -1.78 17.19 -18.20
CA PRO A 160 -0.80 17.46 -19.26
C PRO A 160 0.50 18.10 -18.71
N ASP A 161 0.40 18.89 -17.64
CA ASP A 161 1.51 19.52 -16.94
C ASP A 161 1.19 19.72 -15.46
N ALA A 162 2.17 20.20 -14.68
CA ALA A 162 2.02 20.38 -13.23
C ALA A 162 0.98 21.44 -12.83
N LYS A 163 0.76 22.47 -13.68
CA LYS A 163 -0.19 23.56 -13.40
C LYS A 163 -1.62 23.10 -13.64
N GLU A 164 -1.86 22.37 -14.72
CA GLU A 164 -3.17 21.77 -14.95
C GLU A 164 -3.44 20.63 -13.97
N ALA A 165 -2.39 19.91 -13.53
CA ALA A 165 -2.52 18.95 -12.45
C ALA A 165 -3.01 19.58 -11.14
N GLU A 166 -2.44 20.72 -10.75
CA GLU A 166 -2.89 21.47 -9.57
C GLU A 166 -4.39 21.77 -9.59
N LYS A 167 -4.93 22.18 -10.74
CA LYS A 167 -6.38 22.42 -10.88
C LYS A 167 -7.17 21.12 -10.89
N ALA A 168 -6.70 20.10 -11.61
CA ALA A 168 -7.42 18.85 -11.79
C ALA A 168 -7.64 18.11 -10.47
N ILE A 169 -6.69 18.17 -9.53
CA ILE A 169 -6.81 17.48 -8.24
C ILE A 169 -7.91 18.07 -7.35
N GLU A 170 -8.36 19.31 -7.60
CA GLU A 170 -9.47 19.92 -6.86
C GLU A 170 -10.81 19.18 -7.06
N ASP A 171 -10.93 18.44 -8.17
CA ASP A 171 -12.11 17.62 -8.49
C ASP A 171 -12.12 16.26 -7.77
N LEU A 172 -11.05 15.89 -7.07
CA LEU A 172 -11.00 14.64 -6.32
C LEU A 172 -11.99 14.67 -5.16
N HIS A 173 -12.82 13.63 -5.08
CA HIS A 173 -13.78 13.42 -4.01
C HIS A 173 -13.11 12.61 -2.90
N LEU A 174 -12.32 13.30 -2.08
CA LEU A 174 -11.66 12.74 -0.90
C LEU A 174 -12.43 13.16 0.36
N GLY A 175 -12.92 12.20 1.14
CA GLY A 175 -13.70 12.42 2.36
C GLY A 175 -13.14 11.60 3.52
N TRP A 176 -13.62 11.79 4.75
CA TRP A 176 -13.36 10.90 5.90
C TRP A 176 -11.90 10.82 6.40
N ILE A 177 -11.18 11.93 6.35
CA ILE A 177 -9.74 11.97 6.62
C ILE A 177 -9.42 11.91 8.12
N ALA A 178 -8.54 10.97 8.48
CA ALA A 178 -7.97 10.70 9.81
C ALA A 178 -7.60 11.93 10.67
N PHE A 179 -6.87 12.87 10.06
CA PHE A 179 -6.22 13.99 10.74
C PHE A 179 -6.72 15.34 10.22
N SER A 180 -7.90 15.38 9.61
CA SER A 180 -8.54 16.66 9.31
C SER A 180 -8.94 17.36 10.62
N PRO A 181 -8.86 18.70 10.71
CA PRO A 181 -9.51 19.43 11.79
C PRO A 181 -10.96 18.99 11.89
N THR A 182 -11.39 18.63 13.10
CA THR A 182 -12.75 18.18 13.38
C THR A 182 -13.74 19.29 13.05
N PRO A 183 -14.87 18.97 12.39
CA PRO A 183 -15.39 17.63 12.12
C PRO A 183 -14.91 17.01 10.80
N VAL A 184 -14.68 15.68 10.82
CA VAL A 184 -14.44 14.86 9.63
C VAL A 184 -15.62 15.00 8.65
N SER A 185 -15.32 15.25 7.37
CA SER A 185 -16.32 15.60 6.35
C SER A 185 -16.42 14.52 5.27
N PRO A 186 -17.61 14.26 4.69
CA PRO A 186 -17.76 13.38 3.53
C PRO A 186 -17.04 13.90 2.27
N ARG A 187 -16.67 15.20 2.24
CA ARG A 187 -15.86 15.81 1.19
C ARG A 187 -14.91 16.84 1.79
N HIS A 188 -13.63 16.72 1.45
CA HIS A 188 -12.57 17.67 1.78
C HIS A 188 -12.15 18.40 0.51
N ALA A 189 -11.81 19.69 0.65
CA ALA A 189 -11.16 20.43 -0.41
C ALA A 189 -9.76 19.85 -0.61
N VAL A 190 -9.46 19.43 -1.83
CA VAL A 190 -8.16 18.86 -2.19
C VAL A 190 -7.30 19.98 -2.76
N SER A 191 -6.08 20.06 -2.25
CA SER A 191 -5.03 20.98 -2.69
C SER A 191 -3.71 20.22 -2.83
N PRO A 192 -2.68 20.81 -3.47
CA PRO A 192 -1.35 20.21 -3.47
C PRO A 192 -0.83 19.91 -2.06
N ALA A 193 -1.14 20.77 -1.08
CA ALA A 193 -0.74 20.54 0.31
C ALA A 193 -1.39 19.29 0.92
N THR A 194 -2.65 19.00 0.61
CA THR A 194 -3.31 17.80 1.12
C THR A 194 -2.91 16.54 0.34
N LEU A 195 -2.78 16.63 -0.98
CA LEU A 195 -2.50 15.46 -1.82
C LEU A 195 -1.02 15.08 -1.86
N CYS A 196 -0.11 16.07 -1.81
CA CYS A 196 1.33 15.85 -1.97
C CYS A 196 2.13 16.07 -0.67
N ARG A 197 1.53 16.70 0.34
CA ARG A 197 2.18 17.05 1.61
C ARG A 197 3.42 17.94 1.41
N LEU A 198 4.60 17.35 1.29
CA LEU A 198 5.89 18.03 1.07
C LEU A 198 6.29 17.95 -0.41
N ASN A 199 7.19 18.83 -0.85
CA ASN A 199 7.67 18.89 -2.25
C ASN A 199 6.53 18.90 -3.30
N GLN A 200 5.50 19.71 -3.04
CA GLN A 200 4.26 19.78 -3.83
C GLN A 200 4.49 19.90 -5.35
N ARG A 201 5.44 20.73 -5.77
CA ARG A 201 5.77 20.90 -7.19
C ARG A 201 6.31 19.62 -7.81
N GLU A 202 7.26 18.94 -7.17
CA GLU A 202 7.80 17.67 -7.67
C GLU A 202 6.71 16.60 -7.73
N CYS A 203 5.84 16.52 -6.72
CA CYS A 203 4.69 15.63 -6.73
C CYS A 203 3.74 15.87 -7.93
N LEU A 204 3.37 17.12 -8.20
CA LEU A 204 2.53 17.47 -9.35
C LEU A 204 3.23 17.19 -10.68
N GLU A 205 4.54 17.42 -10.77
CA GLU A 205 5.34 17.03 -11.93
C GLU A 205 5.32 15.50 -12.14
N HIS A 206 5.33 14.70 -11.06
CA HIS A 206 5.19 13.26 -11.17
C HIS A 206 3.79 12.83 -11.65
N LEU A 207 2.72 13.54 -11.30
CA LEU A 207 1.40 13.29 -11.93
C LEU A 207 1.46 13.54 -13.44
N ALA A 208 2.03 14.66 -13.88
CA ALA A 208 2.17 14.97 -15.30
C ALA A 208 3.09 13.98 -16.05
N ARG A 209 4.18 13.53 -15.42
CA ARG A 209 5.05 12.48 -15.98
C ARG A 209 4.33 11.14 -16.06
N TYR A 210 3.53 10.81 -15.06
CA TYR A 210 2.75 9.56 -15.06
C TYR A 210 1.72 9.57 -16.19
N GLN A 211 1.04 10.70 -16.46
CA GLN A 211 0.14 10.86 -17.61
C GLN A 211 0.79 10.40 -18.93
N SER A 212 2.07 10.72 -19.13
CA SER A 212 2.82 10.35 -20.32
C SER A 212 3.35 8.91 -20.26
N ASN A 213 3.76 8.44 -19.09
CA ASN A 213 4.39 7.12 -18.92
C ASN A 213 3.38 5.99 -18.68
N ARG A 214 2.13 6.29 -18.33
CA ARG A 214 1.09 5.31 -17.98
C ARG A 214 0.92 4.23 -19.05
N SER A 215 1.03 4.58 -20.33
CA SER A 215 0.88 3.63 -21.44
C SER A 215 2.01 2.59 -21.53
N THR A 216 3.11 2.79 -20.80
CA THR A 216 4.23 1.84 -20.74
C THR A 216 3.97 0.68 -19.78
N LEU A 217 3.00 0.81 -18.88
CA LEU A 217 2.58 -0.24 -17.96
C LEU A 217 1.87 -1.37 -18.72
N LYS A 218 2.25 -2.61 -18.44
CA LYS A 218 1.56 -3.80 -18.96
C LYS A 218 0.24 -4.07 -18.24
N ALA A 219 0.17 -3.75 -16.95
CA ALA A 219 -1.00 -3.96 -16.12
C ALA A 219 -1.01 -3.03 -14.91
N ILE A 220 -2.22 -2.78 -14.40
CA ILE A 220 -2.47 -2.12 -13.11
C ILE A 220 -3.38 -3.04 -12.29
N THR A 221 -2.98 -3.37 -11.06
CA THR A 221 -3.79 -4.19 -10.16
C THR A 221 -4.02 -3.47 -8.85
N TRP A 222 -5.28 -3.28 -8.47
CA TRP A 222 -5.65 -2.85 -7.12
C TRP A 222 -5.84 -4.08 -6.25
N ASN A 223 -5.19 -4.16 -5.08
CA ASN A 223 -5.38 -5.23 -4.12
C ASN A 223 -6.01 -4.65 -2.84
N LEU A 224 -7.33 -4.79 -2.71
CA LEU A 224 -8.06 -4.49 -1.49
C LEU A 224 -7.88 -5.67 -0.53
N SER A 225 -6.84 -5.58 0.30
CA SER A 225 -6.38 -6.67 1.14
C SER A 225 -5.42 -6.17 2.21
N ALA A 226 -5.33 -6.89 3.33
CA ALA A 226 -4.16 -6.79 4.19
C ALA A 226 -2.92 -7.30 3.45
N LEU A 227 -1.74 -6.79 3.81
CA LEU A 227 -0.49 -7.10 3.09
C LEU A 227 -0.26 -8.61 2.91
N HIS A 228 -0.54 -9.39 3.95
CA HIS A 228 -0.33 -10.84 3.99
C HIS A 228 -1.36 -11.65 3.19
N ASP A 229 -2.45 -11.01 2.75
CA ASP A 229 -3.49 -11.60 1.91
C ASP A 229 -3.38 -11.15 0.44
N ALA A 230 -2.56 -10.14 0.17
CA ALA A 230 -2.32 -9.67 -1.19
C ALA A 230 -1.76 -10.80 -2.07
N ARG A 231 -2.19 -10.82 -3.33
CA ARG A 231 -1.74 -11.81 -4.32
C ARG A 231 -0.54 -11.29 -5.08
N PHE A 232 0.62 -11.87 -4.81
CA PHE A 232 1.86 -11.64 -5.56
C PHE A 232 1.94 -12.65 -6.70
N GLU A 233 1.78 -12.19 -7.93
CA GLU A 233 1.82 -13.04 -9.13
C GLU A 233 3.24 -13.53 -9.39
N ALA A 234 3.37 -14.74 -9.94
CA ALA A 234 4.67 -15.26 -10.31
C ALA A 234 5.25 -14.49 -11.50
N HIS A 235 6.48 -14.01 -11.38
CA HIS A 235 7.12 -13.24 -12.44
C HIS A 235 8.64 -13.42 -12.44
N ARG A 236 9.29 -13.06 -13.56
CA ARG A 236 10.75 -13.20 -13.73
C ARG A 236 11.54 -11.97 -13.29
N GLY A 237 10.91 -10.80 -13.19
CA GLY A 237 11.54 -9.58 -12.68
C GLY A 237 11.63 -9.54 -11.16
N MET A 238 12.19 -8.46 -10.64
CA MET A 238 12.31 -8.20 -9.20
C MET A 238 11.04 -7.54 -8.66
N PRO A 239 10.33 -8.13 -7.69
CA PRO A 239 9.28 -7.41 -6.99
C PRO A 239 9.93 -6.31 -6.14
N VAL A 240 9.41 -5.10 -6.25
CA VAL A 240 9.77 -3.99 -5.36
C VAL A 240 8.52 -3.61 -4.60
N ILE A 241 8.58 -3.75 -3.27
CA ILE A 241 7.43 -3.62 -2.38
C ILE A 241 7.70 -2.47 -1.41
N TYR A 242 7.04 -1.35 -1.63
CA TYR A 242 7.15 -0.14 -0.82
C TYR A 242 6.02 -0.09 0.21
N LEU A 243 6.40 -0.07 1.49
CA LEU A 243 5.51 -0.19 2.64
C LEU A 243 5.72 1.00 3.58
N SER A 244 4.63 1.67 3.95
CA SER A 244 4.66 2.76 4.96
C SER A 244 3.77 2.37 6.13
N ASN A 245 4.38 2.17 7.31
CA ASN A 245 3.79 1.71 8.58
C ASN A 245 2.98 0.39 8.57
N ALA A 246 2.60 -0.13 7.42
CA ALA A 246 1.67 -1.25 7.28
C ALA A 246 2.20 -2.57 7.86
N ILE A 247 3.51 -2.68 8.13
CA ILE A 247 4.15 -3.85 8.77
C ILE A 247 4.34 -3.67 10.28
N GLU A 248 3.97 -2.53 10.85
CA GLU A 248 4.06 -2.33 12.30
C GLU A 248 3.08 -3.25 13.03
N GLU A 249 3.41 -3.59 14.28
CA GLU A 249 2.66 -4.57 15.09
C GLU A 249 1.19 -4.20 15.31
N LEU A 250 0.85 -2.91 15.14
CA LEU A 250 -0.53 -2.42 15.19
C LEU A 250 -1.39 -2.94 14.02
N TYR A 251 -0.80 -3.15 12.85
CA TYR A 251 -1.51 -3.51 11.61
C TYR A 251 -1.23 -4.92 11.15
N THR A 252 -0.02 -5.42 11.41
CA THR A 252 0.45 -6.72 10.95
C THR A 252 1.09 -7.45 12.12
N SER A 253 0.56 -8.61 12.48
CA SER A 253 1.18 -9.49 13.47
C SER A 253 2.42 -10.19 12.90
N LYS A 254 3.25 -10.77 13.76
CA LYS A 254 4.41 -11.57 13.31
C LYS A 254 4.02 -12.70 12.34
N GLN A 255 2.92 -13.40 12.64
CA GLN A 255 2.44 -14.49 11.79
C GLN A 255 2.01 -13.97 10.40
N GLN A 256 1.34 -12.82 10.37
CA GLN A 256 0.93 -12.18 9.12
C GLN A 256 2.16 -11.71 8.33
N PHE A 257 3.16 -11.13 9.00
CA PHE A 257 4.43 -10.76 8.36
C PHE A 257 5.14 -11.97 7.74
N ASP A 258 5.21 -13.11 8.45
CA ASP A 258 5.81 -14.34 7.91
C ASP A 258 5.04 -14.87 6.68
N GLN A 259 3.70 -14.78 6.73
CA GLN A 259 2.86 -15.14 5.58
C GLN A 259 3.13 -14.22 4.38
N LEU A 260 3.29 -12.91 4.59
CA LEU A 260 3.68 -11.96 3.54
C LEU A 260 5.00 -12.38 2.88
N LEU A 261 6.06 -12.62 3.68
CA LEU A 261 7.37 -13.01 3.15
C LEU A 261 7.31 -14.32 2.36
N ARG A 262 6.55 -15.30 2.85
CA ARG A 262 6.34 -16.57 2.14
C ARG A 262 5.63 -16.37 0.81
N ARG A 263 4.58 -15.54 0.74
CA ARG A 263 3.87 -15.29 -0.53
C ARG A 263 4.79 -14.64 -1.56
N VAL A 264 5.58 -13.65 -1.13
CA VAL A 264 6.54 -12.98 -2.00
C VAL A 264 7.67 -13.91 -2.42
N SER A 265 8.18 -14.76 -1.51
CA SER A 265 9.22 -15.72 -1.89
C SER A 265 8.73 -16.73 -2.92
N ILE A 266 7.48 -17.19 -2.82
CA ILE A 266 6.91 -18.13 -3.79
C ILE A 266 6.69 -17.48 -5.16
N SER A 267 6.50 -16.16 -5.22
CA SER A 267 6.25 -15.42 -6.47
C SER A 267 7.51 -15.19 -7.32
N ILE A 268 8.70 -15.45 -6.79
CA ILE A 268 9.99 -15.28 -7.50
C ILE A 268 10.70 -16.62 -7.73
N PRO A 269 11.52 -16.76 -8.78
CA PRO A 269 12.33 -17.97 -8.98
C PRO A 269 13.36 -18.20 -7.86
N VAL A 270 13.79 -19.45 -7.68
CA VAL A 270 14.89 -19.78 -6.76
C VAL A 270 16.16 -19.04 -7.17
N GLY A 271 16.86 -18.45 -6.20
CA GLY A 271 18.05 -17.61 -6.44
C GLY A 271 17.73 -16.19 -6.90
N SER A 272 16.48 -15.86 -7.20
CA SER A 272 16.04 -14.49 -7.46
C SER A 272 15.68 -13.76 -6.16
N SER A 273 15.58 -12.44 -6.24
CA SER A 273 15.33 -11.59 -5.09
C SER A 273 14.12 -10.68 -5.26
N ALA A 274 13.56 -10.28 -4.12
CA ALA A 274 12.57 -9.22 -3.96
C ALA A 274 13.11 -8.15 -3.03
N LEU A 275 12.77 -6.89 -3.31
CA LEU A 275 13.16 -5.76 -2.50
C LEU A 275 11.96 -5.25 -1.69
N PHE A 276 12.10 -5.24 -0.37
CA PHE A 276 11.19 -4.52 0.51
C PHE A 276 11.81 -3.17 0.87
N ALA A 277 11.07 -2.10 0.65
CA ALA A 277 11.39 -0.76 1.09
C ALA A 277 10.39 -0.35 2.16
N TYR A 278 10.86 -0.20 3.40
CA TYR A 278 10.04 0.25 4.52
C TYR A 278 10.33 1.71 4.82
N HIS A 279 9.30 2.54 4.77
CA HIS A 279 9.35 3.94 5.16
C HIS A 279 8.62 4.15 6.49
N ALA A 280 9.25 4.82 7.46
CA ALA A 280 8.60 5.17 8.73
C ALA A 280 7.76 6.44 8.54
N ALA A 281 6.43 6.32 8.55
CA ALA A 281 5.56 7.39 8.09
C ALA A 281 5.71 8.67 8.90
N GLY A 282 5.72 9.80 8.19
CA GLY A 282 5.87 11.12 8.80
C GLY A 282 7.29 11.46 9.24
N THR A 283 8.25 10.55 9.03
CA THR A 283 9.68 10.80 9.15
C THR A 283 10.33 10.73 7.78
N ASP A 284 11.64 10.90 7.74
CA ASP A 284 12.44 10.80 6.53
C ASP A 284 13.22 9.47 6.46
N GLU A 285 12.90 8.52 7.34
CA GLU A 285 13.66 7.32 7.62
C GLU A 285 13.18 6.12 6.79
N ILE A 286 14.13 5.45 6.13
CA ILE A 286 13.89 4.28 5.28
C ILE A 286 14.83 3.12 5.63
N GLY A 287 14.37 1.90 5.36
CA GLY A 287 15.24 0.73 5.24
C GLY A 287 14.89 -0.14 4.04
N LEU A 288 15.94 -0.73 3.48
CA LEU A 288 15.88 -1.58 2.32
C LEU A 288 16.31 -2.99 2.69
N TYR A 289 15.43 -3.97 2.43
CA TYR A 289 15.64 -5.37 2.78
C TYR A 289 15.48 -6.24 1.54
N LEU A 290 16.51 -7.03 1.25
CA LEU A 290 16.53 -7.95 0.13
C LEU A 290 16.11 -9.34 0.60
N LEU A 291 14.94 -9.79 0.17
CA LEU A 291 14.52 -11.18 0.31
C LEU A 291 15.07 -11.98 -0.87
N THR A 292 15.79 -13.06 -0.63
CA THR A 292 16.28 -13.97 -1.67
C THR A 292 15.70 -15.35 -1.46
N ARG A 293 15.03 -15.91 -2.48
CA ARG A 293 14.46 -17.26 -2.40
C ARG A 293 15.58 -18.30 -2.41
N THR A 294 15.57 -19.19 -1.44
CA THR A 294 16.51 -20.31 -1.35
C THR A 294 15.86 -21.60 -1.85
N PRO A 295 16.65 -22.61 -2.25
CA PRO A 295 16.13 -23.94 -2.52
C PRO A 295 15.45 -24.53 -1.28
N ASP A 296 14.52 -25.45 -1.49
CA ASP A 296 13.92 -26.21 -0.41
C ASP A 296 14.96 -27.16 0.19
N GLU A 297 15.28 -27.03 1.48
CA GLU A 297 16.13 -27.99 2.16
C GLU A 297 15.37 -29.31 2.34
N GLY A 298 15.60 -30.29 1.45
CA GLY A 298 15.32 -31.70 1.77
C GLY A 298 14.36 -32.53 0.89
N VAL A 299 14.21 -32.28 -0.41
CA VAL A 299 13.71 -33.34 -1.33
C VAL A 299 14.52 -33.37 -2.63
N PRO A 300 15.47 -34.32 -2.79
CA PRO A 300 16.04 -34.62 -4.09
C PRO A 300 14.98 -35.33 -4.94
N GLY A 301 14.46 -34.60 -5.94
CA GLY A 301 13.68 -35.16 -7.04
C GLY A 301 12.20 -35.36 -6.73
N GLU A 302 11.36 -34.40 -7.11
CA GLU A 302 10.12 -34.65 -7.84
C GLU A 302 9.43 -33.32 -8.18
N ASN A 303 8.73 -33.30 -9.32
CA ASN A 303 7.97 -32.17 -9.85
C ASN A 303 6.88 -31.70 -8.88
N SER A 304 7.21 -30.83 -7.93
CA SER A 304 6.27 -30.27 -6.95
C SER A 304 5.54 -29.02 -7.45
N ALA A 305 4.93 -29.11 -8.64
CA ALA A 305 3.93 -28.14 -9.09
C ALA A 305 2.54 -28.39 -8.47
N LYS A 306 2.39 -29.40 -7.61
CA LYS A 306 1.12 -29.77 -6.97
C LYS A 306 1.32 -30.12 -5.50
N SER A 307 1.27 -29.11 -4.64
CA SER A 307 0.64 -29.14 -3.30
C SER A 307 1.17 -27.97 -2.47
N ALA A 308 0.73 -26.75 -2.81
CA ALA A 308 0.88 -25.60 -1.93
C ALA A 308 -0.39 -25.46 -1.06
N ALA A 309 -0.76 -26.51 -0.33
CA ALA A 309 -1.62 -26.35 0.83
C ALA A 309 -0.74 -25.74 1.93
N LEU A 310 -0.93 -24.45 2.20
CA LEU A 310 -0.14 -23.70 3.17
C LEU A 310 -0.32 -24.27 4.57
N ALA A 311 0.59 -25.14 5.02
CA ALA A 311 0.81 -25.32 6.44
C ALA A 311 1.30 -23.97 7.03
N PRO A 312 0.69 -23.43 8.09
CA PRO A 312 0.96 -22.07 8.58
C PRO A 312 2.25 -21.91 9.41
N SER A 313 3.07 -22.95 9.57
CA SER A 313 4.15 -22.98 10.60
C SER A 313 5.56 -23.30 10.11
N ALA A 314 5.78 -23.63 8.83
CA ALA A 314 7.15 -23.81 8.32
C ALA A 314 7.72 -22.45 7.84
N PRO A 315 8.93 -22.05 8.30
CA PRO A 315 9.61 -20.89 7.72
C PRO A 315 9.77 -21.09 6.22
N GLY A 316 9.47 -20.06 5.42
CA GLY A 316 9.64 -20.16 3.98
C GLY A 316 11.12 -20.29 3.61
N ASN A 317 11.41 -20.96 2.49
CA ASN A 317 12.77 -21.09 1.96
C ASN A 317 13.22 -19.76 1.34
N TYR A 318 13.66 -18.85 2.21
CA TYR A 318 14.23 -17.56 1.84
C TYR A 318 15.22 -17.08 2.90
N SER A 319 16.09 -16.16 2.50
CA SER A 319 16.93 -15.36 3.40
C SER A 319 16.59 -13.88 3.24
N VAL A 320 16.77 -13.09 4.30
CA VAL A 320 16.60 -11.64 4.27
C VAL A 320 17.92 -10.97 4.64
N GLN A 321 18.32 -9.97 3.85
CA GLN A 321 19.50 -9.15 4.09
C GLN A 321 19.11 -7.67 4.17
N THR A 322 19.68 -6.93 5.12
CA THR A 322 19.51 -5.48 5.20
C THR A 322 20.54 -4.81 4.30
N ILE A 323 20.11 -4.12 3.25
CA ILE A 323 20.99 -3.34 2.35
C ILE A 323 21.44 -2.06 3.05
N CYS A 324 20.47 -1.29 3.53
CA CYS A 324 20.68 -0.10 4.33
C CYS A 324 19.47 0.11 5.25
N ARG A 325 19.69 0.86 6.33
CA ARG A 325 18.61 1.19 7.27
C ARG A 325 18.94 2.45 8.06
N ASP A 326 18.03 3.40 8.07
CA ASP A 326 18.06 4.52 9.01
C ASP A 326 17.47 4.11 10.37
N ARG A 327 17.72 4.90 11.42
CA ARG A 327 17.16 4.63 12.75
C ARG A 327 15.70 5.09 12.76
N TYR A 328 14.77 4.17 12.99
CA TYR A 328 13.34 4.51 12.97
C TYR A 328 12.89 5.10 14.30
N HIS A 329 12.21 6.24 14.27
CA HIS A 329 11.65 6.88 15.46
C HIS A 329 10.14 6.98 15.38
N ARG A 330 9.46 6.72 16.50
CA ARG A 330 8.00 6.93 16.59
C ARG A 330 7.69 8.43 16.59
N ALA A 331 7.00 8.89 15.55
CA ALA A 331 6.60 10.29 15.42
C ALA A 331 5.57 10.75 16.49
N ASN A 332 4.80 9.82 17.07
CA ASN A 332 3.59 10.15 17.86
C ASN A 332 3.75 10.14 19.39
N THR A 333 4.95 9.95 19.93
CA THR A 333 5.15 9.81 21.40
C THR A 333 5.66 11.07 22.10
N GLY A 334 5.87 12.19 21.39
CA GLY A 334 6.49 13.42 21.96
C GLY A 334 7.95 13.24 22.43
N ARG A 335 8.45 12.00 22.36
CA ARG A 335 9.84 11.55 22.54
C ARG A 335 10.20 10.71 21.33
N LEU A 336 11.37 10.96 20.73
CA LEU A 336 11.94 10.14 19.68
C LEU A 336 12.40 8.80 20.29
N LEU A 337 11.49 7.82 20.34
CA LEU A 337 11.80 6.45 20.74
C LEU A 337 12.13 5.63 19.50
N GLU A 338 13.35 5.12 19.46
CA GLU A 338 13.78 4.20 18.40
C GLU A 338 12.98 2.90 18.47
N TYR A 339 12.60 2.35 17.31
CA TYR A 339 11.97 1.03 17.22
C TYR A 339 12.60 0.16 16.13
N THR A 340 12.30 -1.13 16.19
CA THR A 340 12.70 -2.12 15.17
C THR A 340 11.44 -2.73 14.56
N THR A 341 11.52 -3.09 13.29
CA THR A 341 10.47 -3.81 12.57
C THR A 341 10.70 -5.32 12.66
N TYR A 342 9.84 -6.11 12.04
CA TYR A 342 10.07 -7.54 11.94
C TYR A 342 11.26 -7.90 11.05
N PHE A 343 11.66 -7.03 10.11
CA PHE A 343 12.81 -7.29 9.23
C PHE A 343 14.12 -7.41 10.01
N GLU A 344 14.37 -6.53 10.99
CA GLU A 344 15.61 -6.57 11.77
C GLU A 344 15.73 -7.82 12.64
N LYS A 345 14.59 -8.40 13.02
CA LYS A 345 14.56 -9.62 13.83
C LYS A 345 14.97 -10.86 13.03
N ILE A 346 14.88 -10.81 11.70
CA ILE A 346 15.14 -11.97 10.81
C ILE A 346 16.28 -11.75 9.80
N SER A 347 16.76 -10.52 9.66
CA SER A 347 17.84 -10.20 8.71
C SER A 347 19.14 -10.82 9.17
N SER A 348 19.88 -11.42 8.23
CA SER A 348 21.23 -11.96 8.49
C SER A 348 22.30 -10.87 8.60
N THR A 349 21.96 -9.61 8.27
CA THR A 349 22.89 -8.47 8.33
C THR A 349 22.58 -7.60 9.55
N HIS A 350 23.38 -7.74 10.61
CA HIS A 350 23.15 -7.03 11.88
C HIS A 350 23.74 -5.60 11.93
N ALA A 351 24.61 -5.21 10.99
CA ALA A 351 25.27 -3.90 10.96
C ALA A 351 25.15 -3.23 9.59
N SER A 352 23.95 -2.76 9.23
CA SER A 352 23.73 -2.07 7.95
C SER A 352 24.21 -0.62 7.99
N LYS A 353 24.72 -0.13 6.86
CA LYS A 353 24.95 1.31 6.65
C LYS A 353 23.61 2.06 6.72
N THR A 354 23.64 3.35 7.07
CA THR A 354 22.45 4.20 6.95
C THR A 354 22.11 4.45 5.48
N CYS A 355 20.82 4.49 5.14
CA CYS A 355 20.40 4.77 3.77
C CYS A 355 20.80 6.18 3.36
N SER A 356 20.77 7.12 4.30
CA SER A 356 21.32 8.47 4.11
C SER A 356 22.82 8.52 3.78
N ALA A 357 23.63 7.57 4.28
CA ALA A 357 25.04 7.48 3.87
C ALA A 357 25.17 6.92 2.44
N LEU A 358 24.34 5.95 2.08
CA LEU A 358 24.34 5.34 0.75
C LEU A 358 23.88 6.34 -0.33
N MET A 359 22.82 7.11 -0.07
CA MET A 359 22.36 8.19 -0.95
C MET A 359 23.46 9.21 -1.24
N ARG A 360 24.20 9.65 -0.21
CA ARG A 360 25.34 10.57 -0.38
C ARG A 360 26.47 9.97 -1.23
N GLN A 361 26.78 8.69 -1.06
CA GLN A 361 27.78 8.01 -1.88
C GLN A 361 27.38 7.95 -3.37
N MET A 362 26.08 7.91 -3.64
CA MET A 362 25.51 7.84 -4.98
C MET A 362 25.18 9.22 -5.57
N ASN A 363 25.49 10.32 -4.87
CA ASN A 363 25.15 11.69 -5.24
C ASN A 363 23.64 11.91 -5.46
N ILE A 364 22.80 11.19 -4.71
CA ILE A 364 21.35 11.42 -4.66
C ILE A 364 21.13 12.60 -3.70
N ARG A 365 20.52 13.67 -4.21
CA ARG A 365 20.24 14.91 -3.47
C ARG A 365 18.76 15.02 -3.14
#